data_AF-A0A8X7BAH7-F1
#
_entry.id   AF-A0A8X7BAH7-F1
#
_cell.length_a   1.000
_cell.length_b   1.000
_cell.length_c   1.000
_cell.angle_alpha   90.00
_cell.angle_beta   90.00
_cell.angle_gamma   90.00
#
_symmetry.space_group_name_H-M   'P 1'
#
loop_
_entity.id
_entity.type
_entity.pdbx_description
1 polymer ?
#
loop_
_entity_poly.entity_id
_entity_poly.type
_entity_poly.pdbx_seq_one_letter_code
_entity_poly.pdbx_strand_id
1 'polypeptide(L)'
;MSLPKPVSQKAYDSINIKIADECETLANASMSDAALEEKILDGTRNFIAVSGDGTWKTRGHTSLVGVCTLIEAECGKVLDIEIMSSFCKVCDSFKGRKFGPKYSVFLAKHQPFCKTNHNGSAGQMKVKKQPHGVIVSKLKKIECVGHVQKRMSSRLRKLKSSLGKKKLSDGKTIGEKGHLTDVVIKRLTTFYGNAIRGNPKNIHEMRQAIWAHTASTDEQPKHWQQ
;
A
#
# COMPACT_ATOMS: atom_id res chain seq x y z
N MET A 1 -23.53 -35.18 4.67
CA MET A 1 -24.14 -34.09 5.45
C MET A 1 -24.90 -33.20 4.48
N SER A 2 -26.22 -33.13 4.60
CA SER A 2 -27.02 -32.24 3.76
C SER A 2 -26.82 -30.81 4.25
N LEU A 3 -26.28 -29.93 3.40
CA LEU A 3 -26.18 -28.51 3.72
C LEU A 3 -27.58 -27.96 4.05
N PRO A 4 -27.71 -27.06 5.05
CA PRO A 4 -28.98 -26.45 5.37
C PRO A 4 -29.55 -25.74 4.13
N LYS A 5 -30.88 -25.75 3.99
CA LYS A 5 -31.54 -25.07 2.86
C LYS A 5 -31.11 -23.60 2.84
N PRO A 6 -30.77 -23.04 1.66
CA PRO A 6 -30.36 -21.65 1.55
C PRO A 6 -31.44 -20.74 2.16
N VAL A 7 -31.02 -19.83 3.04
CA VAL A 7 -31.86 -18.72 3.48
C VAL A 7 -32.32 -17.91 2.27
N SER A 8 -33.49 -17.28 2.34
CA SER A 8 -33.93 -16.39 1.25
C SER A 8 -32.92 -15.26 1.05
N GLN A 9 -32.75 -14.78 -0.19
CA GLN A 9 -31.79 -13.70 -0.49
C GLN A 9 -32.02 -12.46 0.38
N LYS A 10 -33.30 -12.10 0.63
CA LYS A 10 -33.65 -10.99 1.53
C LYS A 10 -33.19 -11.21 2.97
N ALA A 11 -33.35 -12.42 3.49
CA ALA A 11 -32.90 -12.75 4.84
C ALA A 11 -31.36 -12.74 4.93
N TYR A 12 -30.69 -13.29 3.92
CA TYR A 12 -29.23 -13.25 3.80
C TYR A 12 -28.69 -11.81 3.75
N ASP A 13 -29.26 -10.97 2.90
CA ASP A 13 -28.85 -9.58 2.75
C ASP A 13 -29.07 -8.80 4.05
N SER A 14 -30.21 -9.01 4.72
CA SER A 14 -30.50 -8.37 6.02
C SER A 14 -29.51 -8.77 7.11
N ILE A 15 -29.13 -10.05 7.16
CA ILE A 15 -28.11 -10.53 8.12
C ILE A 15 -26.74 -9.92 7.81
N ASN A 16 -26.33 -9.89 6.53
CA ASN A 16 -25.04 -9.30 6.16
C ASN A 16 -24.95 -7.80 6.44
N ILE A 17 -26.05 -7.06 6.30
CA ILE A 17 -26.09 -5.64 6.69
C ILE A 17 -25.81 -5.52 8.20
N LYS A 18 -26.50 -6.30 9.04
CA LYS A 18 -26.27 -6.27 10.49
C LYS A 18 -24.85 -6.66 10.88
N ILE A 19 -24.29 -7.69 10.23
CA ILE A 19 -22.91 -8.10 10.45
C ILE A 19 -21.95 -6.98 10.05
N ALA A 20 -22.18 -6.34 8.90
CA ALA A 20 -21.35 -5.25 8.43
C ALA A 20 -21.39 -4.05 9.39
N ASP A 21 -22.58 -3.66 9.86
CA ASP A 21 -22.76 -2.55 10.81
C ASP A 21 -22.05 -2.83 12.15
N GLU A 22 -22.15 -4.06 12.67
CA GLU A 22 -21.47 -4.47 13.90
C GLU A 22 -19.95 -4.48 13.73
N CYS A 23 -19.46 -5.05 12.61
CA CYS A 23 -18.03 -5.04 12.29
C CYS A 23 -17.49 -3.62 12.11
N GLU A 24 -18.25 -2.72 11.49
CA GLU A 24 -17.88 -1.32 11.32
C GLU A 24 -17.82 -0.60 12.67
N THR A 25 -18.80 -0.83 13.54
CA THR A 25 -18.83 -0.25 14.89
C THR A 25 -17.63 -0.70 15.71
N LEU A 26 -17.34 -2.00 15.72
CA LEU A 26 -16.18 -2.55 16.43
C LEU A 26 -14.86 -2.02 15.86
N ALA A 27 -14.72 -1.96 14.54
CA ALA A 27 -13.52 -1.45 13.89
C ALA A 27 -13.29 0.04 14.21
N ASN A 28 -14.35 0.85 14.16
CA ASN A 28 -14.26 2.28 14.49
C ASN A 28 -13.87 2.51 15.95
N ALA A 29 -14.46 1.76 16.89
CA ALA A 29 -14.08 1.82 18.30
C ALA A 29 -12.61 1.44 18.49
N SER A 30 -12.17 0.32 17.92
CA SER A 30 -10.78 -0.14 18.02
C SER A 30 -9.78 0.85 17.42
N MET A 31 -10.07 1.43 16.26
CA MET A 31 -9.20 2.45 15.64
C MET A 31 -9.18 3.75 16.44
N SER A 32 -10.31 4.15 17.03
CA SER A 32 -10.40 5.33 17.91
C SER A 32 -9.55 5.14 19.17
N ASP A 33 -9.66 3.98 19.82
CA ASP A 33 -8.86 3.66 21.01
C ASP A 33 -7.37 3.63 20.67
N ALA A 34 -6.99 2.99 19.57
CA ALA A 34 -5.61 3.00 19.08
C ALA A 34 -5.10 4.43 18.85
N ALA A 35 -5.87 5.29 18.18
CA ALA A 35 -5.48 6.68 17.94
C ALA A 35 -5.35 7.50 19.23
N LEU A 36 -6.19 7.25 20.24
CA LEU A 36 -6.14 7.91 21.54
C LEU A 36 -4.93 7.46 22.36
N GLU A 37 -4.67 6.15 22.43
CA GLU A 37 -3.49 5.60 23.10
C GLU A 37 -2.20 6.21 22.56
N GLU A 38 -2.07 6.30 21.23
CA GLU A 38 -0.90 6.90 20.61
C GLU A 38 -0.76 8.39 20.94
N LYS A 39 -1.88 9.14 20.96
CA LYS A 39 -1.85 10.54 21.36
C LYS A 39 -1.41 10.74 22.82
N ILE A 40 -1.75 9.81 23.71
CA ILE A 40 -1.38 9.85 25.14
C ILE A 40 0.11 9.48 25.30
N LEU A 41 0.55 8.41 24.63
CA LEU A 41 1.95 7.96 24.65
C LEU A 41 2.89 9.02 24.09
N ASP A 42 2.45 9.75 23.07
CA ASP A 42 3.25 10.72 22.34
C ASP A 42 3.19 12.14 22.92
N GLY A 43 2.86 12.30 24.21
CA GLY A 43 2.66 13.58 24.92
C GLY A 43 3.79 14.62 24.86
N THR A 44 4.86 14.36 24.09
CA THR A 44 5.97 15.26 23.77
C THR A 44 6.10 15.61 22.28
N ARG A 45 5.54 14.84 21.34
CA ARG A 45 5.63 15.12 19.89
C ARG A 45 4.34 15.72 19.35
N ASN A 46 4.49 16.74 18.52
CA ASN A 46 3.39 17.35 17.78
C ASN A 46 3.00 16.56 16.52
N PHE A 47 3.40 15.30 16.36
CA PHE A 47 3.10 14.53 15.15
C PHE A 47 3.08 13.02 15.39
N ILE A 48 2.14 12.32 14.75
CA ILE A 48 2.13 10.85 14.72
C ILE A 48 2.82 10.38 13.44
N ALA A 49 3.79 9.47 13.58
CA ALA A 49 4.45 8.82 12.45
C ALA A 49 3.57 7.70 11.91
N VAL A 50 3.25 7.74 10.61
CA VAL A 50 2.31 6.81 9.99
C VAL A 50 2.86 6.24 8.70
N SER A 51 2.66 4.94 8.50
CA SER A 51 2.73 4.27 7.21
C SER A 51 1.32 4.15 6.64
N GLY A 52 1.20 4.06 5.31
CA GLY A 52 -0.09 3.75 4.69
C GLY A 52 0.08 2.71 3.61
N ASP A 53 -0.75 1.68 3.67
CA ASP A 53 -0.78 0.61 2.68
C ASP A 53 -2.17 0.43 2.08
N GLY A 54 -2.23 -0.12 0.86
CA GLY A 54 -3.47 -0.30 0.13
C GLY A 54 -3.61 -1.73 -0.37
N THR A 55 -4.83 -2.24 -0.33
CA THR A 55 -5.22 -3.46 -1.03
C THR A 55 -6.29 -3.15 -2.07
N TRP A 56 -6.34 -3.94 -3.13
CA TRP A 56 -7.22 -3.71 -4.27
C TRP A 56 -8.01 -4.97 -4.59
N LYS A 57 -9.26 -4.79 -5.04
CA LYS A 57 -10.14 -5.91 -5.37
C LYS A 57 -9.57 -6.81 -6.47
N THR A 58 -8.82 -6.24 -7.40
CA THR A 58 -8.21 -6.95 -8.53
C THR A 58 -6.70 -6.78 -8.53
N ARG A 59 -5.99 -7.82 -8.98
CA ARG A 59 -4.54 -7.79 -9.14
C ARG A 59 -4.13 -6.90 -10.31
N GLY A 60 -3.01 -6.21 -10.15
CA GLY A 60 -2.52 -5.20 -11.11
C GLY A 60 -3.25 -3.88 -10.88
N HIS A 61 -2.55 -2.75 -11.03
CA HIS A 61 -3.00 -1.40 -10.66
C HIS A 61 -4.19 -0.85 -11.51
N THR A 62 -5.10 -1.73 -11.93
CA THR A 62 -6.30 -1.50 -12.73
C THR A 62 -7.58 -1.57 -11.90
N SER A 63 -7.48 -1.81 -10.59
CA SER A 63 -8.67 -1.96 -9.76
C SER A 63 -9.42 -0.64 -9.58
N LEU A 64 -10.74 -0.73 -9.70
CA LEU A 64 -11.64 0.39 -9.50
C LEU A 64 -12.05 0.59 -8.04
N VAL A 65 -11.74 -0.40 -7.18
CA VAL A 65 -12.08 -0.40 -5.76
C VAL A 65 -10.86 -0.87 -4.98
N GLY A 66 -10.49 -0.12 -3.96
CA GLY A 66 -9.41 -0.45 -3.04
C GLY A 66 -9.74 -0.04 -1.61
N VAL A 67 -9.03 -0.63 -0.68
CA VAL A 67 -9.07 -0.29 0.74
C VAL A 67 -7.68 0.21 1.10
N CYS A 68 -7.59 1.44 1.58
CA CYS A 68 -6.36 2.03 2.07
C CYS A 68 -6.39 2.04 3.59
N THR A 69 -5.28 1.70 4.21
CA THR A 69 -5.10 1.64 5.66
C THR A 69 -4.04 2.67 6.07
N LEU A 70 -4.26 3.30 7.21
CA LEU A 70 -3.29 4.14 7.89
C LEU A 70 -2.82 3.38 9.13
N ILE A 71 -1.53 3.17 9.24
CA ILE A 71 -0.91 2.33 10.27
C ILE A 71 0.13 3.18 10.99
N GLU A 72 0.12 3.16 12.31
CA GLU A 72 1.15 3.82 13.11
C GLU A 72 2.51 3.11 12.92
N ALA A 73 3.60 3.86 12.93
CA ALA A 73 4.92 3.40 12.56
C ALA A 73 5.63 2.53 13.61
N GLU A 74 5.43 2.81 14.88
CA GLU A 74 6.13 2.20 16.03
C GLU A 74 5.41 0.96 16.57
N CYS A 75 4.10 1.04 16.83
CA CYS A 75 3.25 -0.02 17.36
C CYS A 75 2.58 -0.86 16.27
N GLY A 76 2.47 -0.35 15.04
CA GLY A 76 1.85 -1.06 13.92
C GLY A 76 0.33 -1.19 14.01
N LYS A 77 -0.33 -0.45 14.90
CA LYS A 77 -1.79 -0.41 15.00
C LYS A 77 -2.41 0.32 13.82
N VAL A 78 -3.60 -0.12 13.42
CA VAL A 78 -4.39 0.56 12.39
C VAL A 78 -5.10 1.75 13.02
N LEU A 79 -4.86 2.94 12.47
CA LEU A 79 -5.42 4.21 12.95
C LEU A 79 -6.64 4.65 12.14
N ASP A 80 -6.70 4.27 10.87
CA ASP A 80 -7.82 4.59 9.99
C ASP A 80 -7.86 3.67 8.76
N ILE A 81 -9.05 3.52 8.18
CA ILE A 81 -9.28 2.80 6.93
C ILE A 81 -10.16 3.64 6.02
N GLU A 82 -9.73 3.81 4.77
CA GLU A 82 -10.50 4.48 3.74
C GLU A 82 -10.79 3.53 2.57
N ILE A 83 -12.07 3.20 2.38
CA ILE A 83 -12.53 2.49 1.20
C ILE A 83 -12.61 3.50 0.06
N MET A 84 -11.83 3.28 -0.99
CA MET A 84 -11.77 4.14 -2.16
C MET A 84 -12.35 3.45 -3.38
N SER A 85 -13.25 4.13 -4.08
CA SER A 85 -13.84 3.64 -5.32
C SER A 85 -13.84 4.74 -6.38
N SER A 86 -13.33 4.38 -7.56
CA SER A 86 -13.50 5.15 -8.79
C SER A 86 -14.69 4.66 -9.62
N PHE A 87 -15.50 3.74 -9.08
CA PHE A 87 -16.61 3.11 -9.76
C PHE A 87 -17.92 3.17 -8.97
N CYS A 88 -19.00 3.48 -9.69
CA CYS A 88 -20.35 3.38 -9.19
C CYS A 88 -21.23 2.74 -10.27
N LYS A 89 -21.88 1.62 -9.93
CA LYS A 89 -22.75 0.89 -10.87
C LYS A 89 -23.88 1.76 -11.41
N VAL A 90 -24.44 2.67 -10.59
CA VAL A 90 -25.52 3.57 -11.00
C VAL A 90 -25.01 4.63 -11.98
N CYS A 91 -23.83 5.20 -11.73
CA CYS A 91 -23.15 6.10 -12.69
C CYS A 91 -22.85 5.39 -14.01
N ASP A 92 -22.43 4.14 -13.95
CA ASP A 92 -22.10 3.32 -15.11
C ASP A 92 -23.34 2.92 -15.93
N SER A 93 -24.46 2.71 -15.23
CA SER A 93 -25.75 2.34 -15.85
C SER A 93 -26.47 3.52 -16.51
N PHE A 94 -25.99 4.76 -16.36
CA PHE A 94 -26.61 5.92 -17.01
C PHE A 94 -26.51 5.81 -18.53
N LYS A 95 -27.66 5.63 -19.19
CA LYS A 95 -27.76 5.54 -20.65
C LYS A 95 -27.82 6.94 -21.27
N GLY A 96 -26.68 7.44 -21.72
CA GLY A 96 -26.60 8.73 -22.42
C GLY A 96 -25.23 9.38 -22.32
N ARG A 97 -25.12 10.58 -22.90
CA ARG A 97 -23.90 11.39 -22.79
C ARG A 97 -23.75 11.91 -21.36
N LYS A 98 -22.56 11.75 -20.76
CA LYS A 98 -22.22 12.21 -19.41
C LYS A 98 -21.97 13.74 -19.36
N PHE A 99 -22.81 14.50 -20.07
CA PHE A 99 -22.79 15.95 -20.13
C PHE A 99 -24.17 16.49 -20.55
N GLY A 100 -24.40 17.77 -20.25
CA GLY A 100 -25.64 18.47 -20.59
C GLY A 100 -26.76 18.31 -19.56
N PRO A 101 -27.92 18.95 -19.79
CA PRO A 101 -28.94 19.15 -18.76
C PRO A 101 -29.48 17.84 -18.16
N LYS A 102 -29.69 16.81 -18.99
CA LYS A 102 -30.17 15.49 -18.55
C LYS A 102 -29.20 14.83 -17.56
N TYR A 103 -27.90 14.92 -17.83
CA TYR A 103 -26.89 14.36 -16.94
C TYR A 103 -26.77 15.18 -15.65
N SER A 104 -26.86 16.52 -15.72
CA SER A 104 -26.82 17.37 -14.53
C SER A 104 -27.95 17.06 -13.55
N VAL A 105 -29.18 16.85 -14.04
CA VAL A 105 -30.32 16.47 -13.20
C VAL A 105 -30.12 15.09 -12.57
N PHE A 106 -29.63 14.11 -13.34
CA PHE A 106 -29.30 12.79 -12.81
C PHE A 106 -28.21 12.87 -11.74
N LEU A 107 -27.12 13.59 -12.02
CA LEU A 107 -25.98 13.72 -11.12
C LEU A 107 -26.40 14.40 -9.82
N ALA A 108 -27.17 15.48 -9.86
CA ALA A 108 -27.67 16.16 -8.66
C ALA A 108 -28.50 15.23 -7.77
N LYS A 109 -29.34 14.37 -8.36
CA LYS A 109 -30.14 13.37 -7.62
C LYS A 109 -29.29 12.21 -7.11
N HIS A 110 -28.27 11.80 -7.86
CA HIS A 110 -27.46 10.63 -7.54
C HIS A 110 -26.29 10.93 -6.59
N GLN A 111 -25.73 12.14 -6.63
CA GLN A 111 -24.55 12.55 -5.85
C GLN A 111 -24.59 12.14 -4.38
N PRO A 112 -25.69 12.31 -3.61
CA PRO A 112 -25.74 11.87 -2.20
C PRO A 112 -25.63 10.35 -2.00
N PHE A 113 -25.92 9.56 -3.03
CA PHE A 113 -25.86 8.09 -3.00
C PHE A 113 -24.69 7.52 -3.84
N CYS A 114 -23.83 8.39 -4.37
CA CYS A 114 -22.75 8.00 -5.24
C CYS A 114 -21.68 7.25 -4.44
N LYS A 115 -21.30 6.06 -4.92
CA LYS A 115 -20.24 5.26 -4.29
C LYS A 115 -18.83 5.68 -4.72
N THR A 116 -18.73 6.56 -5.71
CA THR A 116 -17.44 7.05 -6.21
C THR A 116 -16.92 8.16 -5.29
N ASN A 117 -15.75 7.96 -4.71
CA ASN A 117 -15.07 8.93 -3.85
C ASN A 117 -13.60 9.16 -4.24
N HIS A 118 -13.13 8.54 -5.34
CA HIS A 118 -11.77 8.70 -5.85
C HIS A 118 -11.75 8.99 -7.35
N ASN A 119 -11.01 10.03 -7.73
CA ASN A 119 -10.73 10.37 -9.12
C ASN A 119 -9.24 10.14 -9.39
N GLY A 120 -8.92 9.15 -10.23
CA GLY A 120 -7.55 8.83 -10.59
C GLY A 120 -7.31 7.34 -10.74
N SER A 121 -6.04 6.96 -10.95
CA SER A 121 -5.62 5.57 -11.04
C SER A 121 -5.62 4.89 -9.67
N ALA A 122 -5.64 3.55 -9.67
CA ALA A 122 -5.55 2.74 -8.44
C ALA A 122 -4.32 3.08 -7.59
N GLY A 123 -3.18 3.40 -8.22
CA GLY A 123 -1.96 3.80 -7.53
C GLY A 123 -2.01 5.16 -6.83
N GLN A 124 -3.05 5.95 -7.08
CA GLN A 124 -3.29 7.24 -6.42
C GLN A 124 -4.26 7.12 -5.24
N MET A 125 -4.88 5.96 -5.01
CA MET A 125 -5.71 5.69 -3.84
C MET A 125 -4.82 5.69 -2.59
N LYS A 126 -5.08 6.62 -1.68
CA LYS A 126 -4.33 6.83 -0.43
C LYS A 126 -5.29 7.42 0.60
N VAL A 127 -5.14 7.02 1.86
CA VAL A 127 -5.82 7.68 2.98
C VAL A 127 -5.38 9.14 3.02
N LYS A 128 -6.35 10.07 2.95
CA LYS A 128 -6.11 11.52 3.06
C LYS A 128 -6.64 12.13 4.35
N LYS A 129 -7.40 11.35 5.13
CA LYS A 129 -8.08 11.80 6.34
C LYS A 129 -7.17 11.71 7.57
N GLN A 130 -7.60 12.42 8.61
CA GLN A 130 -7.01 12.27 9.94
C GLN A 130 -7.44 10.93 10.56
N PRO A 131 -6.67 10.39 11.52
CA PRO A 131 -7.05 9.21 12.28
C PRO A 131 -8.45 9.32 12.86
N HIS A 132 -9.14 8.19 12.98
CA HIS A 132 -10.49 8.15 13.48
C HIS A 132 -10.58 8.75 14.89
N GLY A 133 -11.54 9.65 15.12
CA GLY A 133 -11.82 10.20 16.46
C GLY A 133 -10.75 11.15 17.03
N VAL A 134 -9.64 11.40 16.34
CA VAL A 134 -8.53 12.19 16.88
C VAL A 134 -8.10 13.31 15.94
N ILE A 135 -8.17 14.55 16.44
CA ILE A 135 -7.51 15.69 15.80
C ILE A 135 -6.03 15.62 16.15
N VAL A 136 -5.21 15.35 15.13
CA VAL A 136 -3.75 15.36 15.22
C VAL A 136 -3.25 16.60 14.48
N SER A 137 -2.39 17.38 15.14
CA SER A 137 -1.84 18.60 14.54
C SER A 137 -0.98 18.32 13.31
N LYS A 138 -0.33 17.15 13.23
CA LYS A 138 0.46 16.75 12.06
C LYS A 138 0.60 15.22 11.92
N LEU A 139 0.33 14.68 10.73
CA LEU A 139 0.69 13.31 10.35
C LEU A 139 2.03 13.32 9.60
N LYS A 140 3.00 12.53 10.07
CA LYS A 140 4.28 12.34 9.38
C LYS A 140 4.26 11.01 8.64
N LYS A 141 4.02 11.07 7.33
CA LYS A 141 4.08 9.88 6.49
C LYS A 141 5.53 9.38 6.37
N ILE A 142 5.77 8.17 6.85
CA ILE A 142 7.02 7.46 6.65
C ILE A 142 6.90 6.48 5.48
N GLU A 143 8.05 6.09 4.94
CA GLU A 143 8.10 5.11 3.85
C GLU A 143 8.24 3.69 4.40
N CYS A 144 7.40 2.78 3.90
CA CYS A 144 7.54 1.37 4.25
C CYS A 144 8.75 0.75 3.52
N VAL A 145 9.35 -0.28 4.13
CA VAL A 145 10.49 -1.01 3.55
C VAL A 145 10.16 -1.52 2.14
N GLY A 146 8.93 -2.00 1.91
CA GLY A 146 8.48 -2.44 0.59
C GLY A 146 8.53 -1.34 -0.47
N HIS A 147 8.24 -0.09 -0.10
CA HIS A 147 8.37 1.06 -1.00
C HIS A 147 9.83 1.35 -1.34
N VAL A 148 10.72 1.26 -0.35
CA VAL A 148 12.17 1.41 -0.55
C VAL A 148 12.69 0.34 -1.51
N GLN A 149 12.30 -0.93 -1.33
CA GLN A 149 12.65 -2.02 -2.24
C GLN A 149 12.18 -1.76 -3.68
N LYS A 150 10.93 -1.29 -3.88
CA LYS A 150 10.40 -0.93 -5.20
C LYS A 150 11.20 0.20 -5.85
N ARG A 151 11.50 1.25 -5.10
CA ARG A 151 12.30 2.38 -5.60
C ARG A 151 13.69 1.96 -6.04
N MET A 152 14.36 1.14 -5.23
CA MET A 152 15.67 0.56 -5.58
C MET A 152 15.59 -0.26 -6.87
N SER A 153 14.61 -1.16 -6.96
CA SER A 153 14.39 -2.00 -8.16
C SER A 153 14.19 -1.15 -9.41
N SER A 154 13.36 -0.10 -9.34
CA SER A 154 13.14 0.83 -10.44
C SER A 154 14.41 1.57 -10.84
N ARG A 155 15.23 2.03 -9.88
CA ARG A 155 16.50 2.71 -10.18
C ARG A 155 17.50 1.77 -10.87
N LEU A 156 17.64 0.54 -10.39
CA LEU A 156 18.53 -0.46 -10.99
C LEU A 156 18.08 -0.84 -12.40
N ARG A 157 16.77 -0.96 -12.64
CA ARG A 157 16.23 -1.21 -13.99
C ARG A 157 16.48 -0.04 -14.93
N LYS A 158 16.33 1.20 -14.45
CA LYS A 158 16.68 2.40 -15.23
C LYS A 158 18.18 2.44 -15.58
N LEU A 159 19.05 2.11 -14.63
CA LEU A 159 20.50 2.02 -14.85
C LEU A 159 20.85 0.95 -15.90
N LYS A 160 20.25 -0.24 -15.76
CA LYS A 160 20.37 -1.32 -16.75
C LYS A 160 19.97 -0.83 -18.14
N SER A 161 18.82 -0.16 -18.26
CA SER A 161 18.35 0.39 -19.52
C SER A 161 19.23 1.50 -20.08
N SER A 162 19.75 2.40 -19.24
CA SER A 162 20.59 3.52 -19.68
C SER A 162 21.96 3.05 -20.17
N LEU A 163 22.51 1.99 -19.58
CA LEU A 163 23.75 1.36 -20.02
C LEU A 163 23.53 0.45 -21.24
N GLY A 164 22.31 -0.03 -21.43
CA GLY A 164 21.81 -0.56 -22.70
C GLY A 164 22.68 -1.68 -23.28
N LYS A 165 23.13 -1.49 -24.53
CA LYS A 165 23.98 -2.42 -25.29
C LYS A 165 25.49 -2.15 -25.12
N LYS A 166 25.89 -1.23 -24.23
CA LYS A 166 27.30 -0.94 -24.02
C LYS A 166 27.97 -2.21 -23.50
N LYS A 167 28.99 -2.67 -24.22
CA LYS A 167 29.77 -3.83 -23.82
C LYS A 167 30.66 -3.45 -22.64
N LEU A 168 30.64 -4.31 -21.64
CA LEU A 168 31.57 -4.29 -20.51
C LEU A 168 32.92 -4.88 -20.97
N SER A 169 33.90 -4.89 -20.08
CA SER A 169 35.25 -5.40 -20.35
C SER A 169 35.28 -6.87 -20.78
N ASP A 170 34.27 -7.65 -20.40
CA ASP A 170 34.10 -9.06 -20.77
C ASP A 170 33.31 -9.25 -22.08
N GLY A 171 33.02 -8.17 -22.81
CA GLY A 171 32.32 -8.20 -24.09
C GLY A 171 30.80 -8.38 -23.97
N LYS A 172 30.25 -8.52 -22.76
CA LYS A 172 28.83 -8.71 -22.49
C LYS A 172 28.12 -7.41 -22.17
N THR A 173 26.79 -7.42 -22.28
CA THR A 173 25.97 -6.28 -21.84
C THR A 173 25.59 -6.42 -20.36
N ILE A 174 25.28 -5.30 -19.69
CA ILE A 174 24.89 -5.29 -18.27
C ILE A 174 23.63 -6.13 -17.97
N GLY A 175 22.82 -6.43 -18.98
CA GLY A 175 21.61 -7.23 -18.84
C GLY A 175 21.80 -8.75 -19.00
N GLU A 176 22.99 -9.18 -19.41
CA GLU A 176 23.29 -10.58 -19.70
C GLU A 176 23.61 -11.41 -18.46
N LYS A 177 23.63 -12.75 -18.64
CA LYS A 177 23.92 -13.71 -17.58
C LYS A 177 25.28 -13.43 -16.96
N GLY A 178 25.31 -13.32 -15.63
CA GLY A 178 26.49 -12.92 -14.86
C GLY A 178 26.47 -11.45 -14.42
N HIS A 179 25.53 -10.64 -14.91
CA HIS A 179 25.42 -9.21 -14.55
C HIS A 179 24.05 -8.86 -13.95
N LEU A 180 23.61 -7.61 -14.11
CA LEU A 180 22.40 -7.02 -13.53
C LEU A 180 21.13 -7.50 -14.25
N THR A 181 20.92 -8.82 -14.25
CA THR A 181 19.69 -9.46 -14.71
C THR A 181 18.52 -9.10 -13.81
N ASP A 182 17.30 -9.29 -14.29
CA ASP A 182 16.08 -9.02 -13.49
C ASP A 182 16.01 -9.87 -12.22
N VAL A 183 16.57 -11.09 -12.27
CA VAL A 183 16.69 -12.00 -11.13
C VAL A 183 17.67 -11.43 -10.10
N VAL A 184 18.83 -10.93 -10.54
CA VAL A 184 19.83 -10.29 -9.67
C VAL A 184 19.26 -9.02 -9.04
N ILE A 185 18.56 -8.17 -9.80
CA ILE A 185 17.86 -6.99 -9.25
C ILE A 185 16.86 -7.40 -8.16
N LYS A 186 16.04 -8.42 -8.41
CA LYS A 186 15.07 -8.93 -7.42
C LYS A 186 15.78 -9.43 -6.16
N ARG A 187 16.87 -10.19 -6.29
CA ARG A 187 17.67 -10.67 -5.15
C ARG A 187 18.25 -9.50 -4.37
N LEU A 188 18.95 -8.57 -5.01
CA LEU A 188 19.54 -7.38 -4.35
C LEU A 188 18.49 -6.56 -3.59
N THR A 189 17.34 -6.29 -4.20
CA THR A 189 16.26 -5.56 -3.53
C THR A 189 15.63 -6.34 -2.37
N THR A 190 15.60 -7.67 -2.44
CA THR A 190 15.14 -8.53 -1.34
C THR A 190 16.12 -8.46 -0.17
N PHE A 191 17.42 -8.66 -0.43
CA PHE A 191 18.47 -8.54 0.58
C PHE A 191 18.48 -7.18 1.26
N TYR A 192 18.40 -6.10 0.48
CA TYR A 192 18.34 -4.75 1.01
C TYR A 192 17.16 -4.55 1.98
N GLY A 193 15.97 -5.04 1.62
CA GLY A 193 14.82 -4.99 2.51
C GLY A 193 14.96 -5.85 3.77
N ASN A 194 15.62 -7.01 3.66
CA ASN A 194 15.88 -7.88 4.81
C ASN A 194 16.89 -7.24 5.77
N ALA A 195 17.94 -6.59 5.25
CA ALA A 195 18.91 -5.86 6.06
C ALA A 195 18.27 -4.72 6.87
N ILE A 196 17.30 -4.00 6.29
CA ILE A 196 16.54 -2.97 7.01
C ILE A 196 15.68 -3.60 8.11
N ARG A 197 14.94 -4.67 7.80
CA ARG A 197 14.05 -5.34 8.77
C ARG A 197 14.81 -6.02 9.91
N GLY A 198 16.00 -6.56 9.64
CA GLY A 198 16.83 -7.22 10.64
C GLY A 198 17.54 -6.26 11.59
N ASN A 199 17.69 -4.99 11.23
CA ASN A 199 18.48 -4.01 11.99
C ASN A 199 17.70 -2.68 12.22
N PRO A 200 16.46 -2.70 12.73
CA PRO A 200 15.58 -1.52 12.74
C PRO A 200 16.09 -0.37 13.60
N LYS A 201 16.89 -0.65 14.63
CA LYS A 201 17.42 0.34 15.58
C LYS A 201 18.93 0.59 15.44
N ASN A 202 19.60 -0.11 14.52
CA ASN A 202 21.05 -0.04 14.36
C ASN A 202 21.43 0.28 12.91
N ILE A 203 21.62 1.57 12.63
CA ILE A 203 22.01 2.06 11.30
C ILE A 203 23.38 1.49 10.89
N HIS A 204 24.29 1.27 11.84
CA HIS A 204 25.62 0.77 11.55
C HIS A 204 25.56 -0.67 11.04
N GLU A 205 24.90 -1.57 11.77
CA GLU A 205 24.69 -2.97 11.36
C GLU A 205 23.88 -3.04 10.06
N MET A 206 22.87 -2.20 9.90
CA MET A 206 22.10 -2.11 8.66
C MET A 206 23.01 -1.78 7.46
N ARG A 207 23.89 -0.78 7.60
CA ARG A 207 24.85 -0.41 6.55
C ARG A 207 25.84 -1.52 6.28
N GLN A 208 26.36 -2.16 7.33
CA GLN A 208 27.27 -3.30 7.19
C GLN A 208 26.60 -4.46 6.43
N ALA A 209 25.38 -4.86 6.81
CA ALA A 209 24.63 -5.91 6.14
C ALA A 209 24.33 -5.60 4.67
N ILE A 210 24.02 -4.33 4.34
CA ILE A 210 23.84 -3.88 2.96
C ILE A 210 25.17 -3.93 2.17
N TRP A 211 26.26 -3.48 2.77
CA TRP A 211 27.56 -3.44 2.10
C TRP A 211 28.18 -4.82 1.91
N ALA A 212 28.03 -5.71 2.88
CA ALA A 212 28.51 -7.08 2.81
C ALA A 212 27.97 -7.81 1.57
N HIS A 213 26.72 -7.56 1.20
CA HIS A 213 26.11 -8.18 0.01
C HIS A 213 26.43 -7.49 -1.32
N THR A 214 26.71 -6.18 -1.32
CA THR A 214 26.95 -5.43 -2.57
C THR A 214 28.42 -5.36 -2.96
N ALA A 215 29.35 -5.56 -2.02
CA ALA A 215 30.79 -5.49 -2.22
C ALA A 215 31.50 -6.86 -2.13
N SER A 216 30.75 -7.96 -2.04
CA SER A 216 31.33 -9.31 -2.07
C SER A 216 31.71 -9.68 -3.50
N THR A 217 32.97 -9.98 -3.73
CA THR A 217 33.48 -10.53 -4.99
C THR A 217 33.87 -12.00 -4.79
N ASP A 218 34.06 -12.75 -5.86
CA ASP A 218 34.57 -14.12 -5.78
C ASP A 218 35.98 -14.16 -5.17
N GLU A 219 36.76 -13.08 -5.30
CA GLU A 219 38.10 -12.95 -4.68
C GLU A 219 38.06 -12.46 -3.22
N GLN A 220 36.98 -11.79 -2.80
CA GLN A 220 36.76 -11.34 -1.43
C GLN A 220 35.33 -11.65 -1.00
N PRO A 221 35.02 -12.94 -0.70
CA PRO A 221 33.72 -13.31 -0.21
C PRO A 221 33.51 -12.66 1.17
N LYS A 222 32.65 -11.64 1.23
CA LYS A 222 32.21 -11.02 2.49
C LYS A 222 30.99 -11.71 3.08
N HIS A 223 30.73 -12.94 2.64
CA HIS A 223 29.67 -13.79 3.17
C HIS A 223 30.06 -14.23 4.58
N TRP A 224 29.28 -13.84 5.59
CA TRP A 224 29.29 -14.57 6.85
C TRP A 224 28.31 -15.74 6.74
N GLN A 225 28.78 -16.91 7.16
CA GLN A 225 28.02 -18.12 7.37
C GLN A 225 26.78 -17.81 8.23
N GLN A 226 25.61 -18.22 7.77
CA GLN A 226 24.50 -18.59 8.66
C GLN A 226 24.46 -20.10 8.73
#